data_AF-A0A918DYI9-F1
#
_entry.id   AF-A0A918DYI9-F1
#
_cell.length_a   1.000
_cell.length_b   1.000
_cell.length_c   1.000
_cell.angle_alpha   90.00
_cell.angle_beta   90.00
_cell.angle_gamma   90.00
#
_symmetry.space_group_name_H-M   'P 1'
#
loop_
_entity.id
_entity.type
_entity.pdbx_description
1 polymer ?
#
loop_
_entity_poly.entity_id
_entity_poly.type
_entity_poly.pdbx_seq_one_letter_code
_entity_poly.pdbx_strand_id
1 'polypeptide(L)'
;MRDTADEHFGARIARHRVRRGLTQQGLAMRANVSKSLISKVETGGGQASPSLVAACARALAVSTSDLLGQPYMEELRRDRLDAVIHPLRASMENWDIPLGWEVPPRPVALIRDDVREVLAQRRQAEYMPMARDLPALIDECVHAVHTARGEEQRQVHECLAWVFRCVFTLAWNFGYADLGSSPSTASPGPRPEPRSRACPPCTATCARRPPCRRAGTTWACASSTRRCATWTGRSRGAGRA
;
A
#
# COMPACT_ATOMS: atom_id res chain seq x y z
N MET A 1 19.41 -7.36 -29.29
CA MET A 1 19.09 -5.97 -28.89
C MET A 1 18.94 -5.99 -27.38
N ARG A 2 19.95 -5.52 -26.62
CA ARG A 2 19.94 -5.61 -25.15
C ARG A 2 18.96 -4.57 -24.58
N ASP A 3 18.12 -5.02 -23.64
CA ASP A 3 17.17 -4.20 -22.90
C ASP A 3 17.84 -2.97 -22.30
N THR A 4 17.37 -1.79 -22.70
CA THR A 4 17.78 -0.49 -22.17
C THR A 4 17.09 -0.14 -20.84
N ALA A 5 16.28 -1.07 -20.30
CA ALA A 5 15.54 -0.90 -19.06
C ALA A 5 16.39 -1.15 -17.80
N ASP A 6 17.45 -1.96 -17.90
CA ASP A 6 18.36 -2.33 -16.80
C ASP A 6 19.69 -1.53 -16.81
N GLU A 7 19.73 -0.37 -17.47
CA GLU A 7 20.91 0.48 -17.47
C GLU A 7 21.03 1.20 -16.11
N HIS A 8 21.81 0.61 -15.19
CA HIS A 8 22.08 1.19 -13.87
C HIS A 8 22.51 2.66 -13.96
N PHE A 9 22.09 3.47 -12.98
CA PHE A 9 22.41 4.91 -12.86
C PHE A 9 23.88 5.26 -13.22
N GLY A 10 24.82 4.47 -12.73
CA GLY A 10 26.26 4.63 -13.03
C GLY A 10 26.60 4.54 -14.51
N ALA A 11 25.97 3.62 -15.24
CA ALA A 11 26.16 3.48 -16.68
C ALA A 11 25.60 4.69 -17.45
N ARG A 12 24.50 5.28 -16.98
CA ARG A 12 23.91 6.49 -17.57
C ARG A 12 24.82 7.71 -17.35
N ILE A 13 25.40 7.87 -16.16
CA ILE A 13 26.44 8.87 -15.89
C ILE A 13 27.62 8.67 -16.85
N ALA A 14 28.16 7.46 -16.93
CA ALA A 14 29.30 7.16 -17.80
C ALA A 14 29.00 7.51 -19.26
N ARG A 15 27.80 7.19 -19.74
CA ARG A 15 27.34 7.51 -21.10
C ARG A 15 27.22 9.02 -21.35
N HIS A 16 26.69 9.78 -20.41
CA HIS A 16 26.64 11.25 -20.51
C HIS A 16 28.03 11.88 -20.42
N ARG A 17 28.90 11.34 -19.56
CA ARG A 17 30.29 11.75 -19.41
C ARG A 17 31.08 11.56 -20.71
N VAL A 18 30.97 10.38 -21.32
CA VAL A 18 31.64 10.06 -22.59
C VAL A 18 31.11 10.94 -23.73
N ARG A 19 29.79 11.16 -23.82
CA ARG A 19 29.19 12.08 -24.81
C ARG A 19 29.69 13.53 -24.68
N ARG A 20 30.09 13.94 -23.48
CA ARG A 20 30.63 15.28 -23.18
C ARG A 20 32.16 15.34 -23.25
N GLY A 21 32.84 14.24 -23.61
CA GLY A 21 34.30 14.20 -23.68
C GLY A 21 35.00 14.33 -22.32
N LEU A 22 34.32 14.02 -21.22
CA LEU A 22 34.86 14.17 -19.87
C LEU A 22 35.55 12.88 -19.38
N THR A 23 36.69 13.02 -18.70
CA THR A 23 37.28 11.92 -17.92
C THR A 23 36.56 11.78 -16.58
N GLN A 24 36.69 10.63 -15.90
CA GLN A 24 36.14 10.47 -14.54
C GLN A 24 36.67 11.56 -13.58
N GLN A 25 37.94 11.94 -13.74
CA GLN A 25 38.55 13.03 -12.99
C GLN A 25 37.96 14.41 -13.37
N GLY A 26 37.70 14.64 -14.67
CA GLY A 26 37.05 15.85 -15.14
C GLY A 26 35.62 16.02 -14.61
N LEU A 27 34.85 14.92 -14.55
CA LEU A 27 33.53 14.92 -13.93
C LEU A 27 33.62 15.16 -12.42
N ALA A 28 34.55 14.48 -11.74
CA ALA A 28 34.77 14.62 -10.30
C ALA A 28 35.07 16.08 -9.91
N MET A 29 35.95 16.76 -10.66
CA MET A 29 36.25 18.18 -10.45
C MET A 29 35.03 19.07 -10.68
N ARG A 30 34.26 18.84 -11.75
CA ARG A 30 33.05 19.65 -12.04
C ARG A 30 31.91 19.42 -11.06
N ALA A 31 31.76 18.20 -10.54
CA ALA A 31 30.73 17.85 -9.57
C ALA A 31 31.16 18.11 -8.12
N ASN A 32 32.40 18.56 -7.89
CA ASN A 32 33.00 18.76 -6.56
C ASN A 32 32.93 17.50 -5.67
N VAL A 33 33.29 16.35 -6.24
CA VAL A 33 33.30 15.05 -5.56
C VAL A 33 34.61 14.31 -5.82
N SER A 34 34.89 13.26 -5.05
CA SER A 34 36.11 12.47 -5.26
C SER A 34 36.00 11.57 -6.50
N LYS A 35 37.13 11.40 -7.21
CA LYS A 35 37.23 10.45 -8.34
C LYS A 35 36.82 9.03 -7.93
N SER A 36 37.19 8.60 -6.73
CA SER A 36 36.85 7.29 -6.20
C SER A 36 35.35 7.10 -6.04
N LEU A 37 34.60 8.16 -5.68
CA LEU A 37 33.15 8.12 -5.61
C LEU A 37 32.53 7.97 -7.00
N ILE A 38 33.00 8.75 -7.99
CA ILE A 38 32.55 8.63 -9.39
C ILE A 38 32.82 7.22 -9.94
N SER A 39 34.02 6.67 -9.69
CA SER A 39 34.38 5.32 -10.14
C SER A 39 33.48 4.25 -9.51
N LYS A 40 33.25 4.31 -8.19
CA LYS A 40 32.34 3.39 -7.48
C LYS A 40 30.91 3.44 -8.00
N VAL A 41 30.43 4.64 -8.33
CA VAL A 41 29.07 4.85 -8.82
C VAL A 41 28.95 4.33 -10.26
N GLU A 42 29.94 4.60 -11.12
CA GLU A 42 29.97 4.09 -12.50
C GLU A 42 30.05 2.54 -12.56
N THR A 43 30.69 1.89 -11.58
CA THR A 43 30.78 0.42 -11.50
C THR A 43 29.66 -0.26 -10.71
N GLY A 44 28.66 0.49 -10.25
CA GLY A 44 27.48 -0.05 -9.54
C GLY A 44 27.70 -0.38 -8.06
N GLY A 45 28.85 -0.02 -7.49
CA GLY A 45 29.23 -0.31 -6.10
C GLY A 45 28.90 0.79 -5.08
N GLY A 46 28.14 1.82 -5.46
CA GLY A 46 27.81 2.95 -4.58
C GLY A 46 26.35 3.38 -4.68
N GLN A 47 25.68 3.51 -3.53
CA GLN A 47 24.34 4.10 -3.45
C GLN A 47 24.38 5.56 -3.91
N ALA A 48 23.51 5.93 -4.85
CA ALA A 48 23.42 7.28 -5.39
C ALA A 48 22.67 8.18 -4.39
N SER A 49 23.43 8.93 -3.58
CA SER A 49 22.81 9.94 -2.72
C SER A 49 22.15 11.02 -3.58
N PRO A 50 20.99 11.58 -3.16
CA PRO A 50 20.33 12.65 -3.91
C PRO A 50 21.25 13.86 -4.16
N SER A 51 22.17 14.13 -3.23
CA SER A 51 23.19 15.18 -3.35
C SER A 51 24.19 14.90 -4.48
N LEU A 52 24.65 13.65 -4.64
CA LEU A 52 25.55 13.25 -5.72
C LEU A 52 24.86 13.34 -7.08
N VAL A 53 23.61 12.89 -7.16
CA VAL A 53 22.80 12.98 -8.40
C VAL A 53 22.67 14.43 -8.86
N ALA A 54 22.31 15.34 -7.95
CA ALA A 54 22.18 16.76 -8.25
C ALA A 54 23.53 17.39 -8.68
N ALA A 55 24.63 16.99 -8.04
CA ALA A 55 25.97 17.44 -8.42
C ALA A 55 26.36 16.98 -9.83
N CYS A 56 26.14 15.71 -10.16
CA CYS A 56 26.41 15.16 -11.48
C CYS A 56 25.50 15.76 -12.57
N ALA A 57 24.21 16.01 -12.27
CA ALA A 57 23.27 16.66 -13.18
C ALA A 57 23.75 18.07 -13.59
N ARG A 58 24.18 18.87 -12.60
CA ARG A 58 24.76 20.19 -12.85
C ARG A 58 26.06 20.10 -13.65
N ALA A 59 26.96 19.20 -13.30
CA ALA A 59 28.25 19.04 -13.97
C ALA A 59 28.14 18.57 -15.43
N LEU A 60 27.11 17.78 -15.74
CA LEU A 60 26.85 17.22 -17.08
C LEU A 60 25.85 18.06 -17.90
N ALA A 61 25.28 19.11 -17.29
CA ALA A 61 24.25 19.98 -17.86
C ALA A 61 23.08 19.17 -18.45
N VAL A 62 22.50 18.31 -17.63
CA VAL A 62 21.33 17.46 -17.93
C VAL A 62 20.37 17.47 -16.75
N SER A 63 19.10 17.16 -16.98
CA SER A 63 18.15 17.09 -15.87
C SER A 63 18.45 15.88 -14.96
N THR A 64 18.08 15.98 -13.68
CA THR A 64 18.16 14.83 -12.77
C THR A 64 17.32 13.67 -13.29
N SER A 65 16.15 13.94 -13.86
CA SER A 65 15.29 12.97 -14.55
C SER A 65 16.00 12.25 -15.69
N ASP A 66 16.82 12.96 -16.46
CA ASP A 66 17.61 12.36 -17.55
C ASP A 66 18.76 11.50 -17.04
N LEU A 67 19.34 11.75 -15.85
CA LEU A 67 20.40 10.92 -15.26
C LEU A 67 19.89 9.72 -14.46
N LEU A 68 18.66 9.83 -13.97
CA LEU A 68 18.01 8.83 -13.14
C LEU A 68 17.08 7.88 -13.87
N GLY A 69 16.43 8.34 -14.95
CA GLY A 69 15.36 7.60 -15.59
C GLY A 69 14.12 7.57 -14.67
N GLN A 70 13.01 7.05 -15.19
CA GLN A 70 11.80 6.86 -14.38
C GLN A 70 11.98 6.04 -13.08
N PRO A 71 12.92 5.06 -12.94
CA PRO A 71 12.96 4.22 -11.74
C PRO A 71 13.34 4.94 -10.44
N TYR A 72 14.36 5.82 -10.42
CA TYR A 72 14.78 6.45 -9.15
C TYR A 72 13.83 7.56 -8.68
N MET A 73 13.13 8.24 -9.61
CA MET A 73 12.08 9.18 -9.23
C MET A 73 10.88 8.44 -8.63
N GLU A 74 10.61 7.21 -9.07
CA GLU A 74 9.61 6.34 -8.46
C GLU A 74 10.06 5.83 -7.08
N GLU A 75 11.33 5.45 -6.91
CA GLU A 75 11.91 5.06 -5.61
C GLU A 75 11.84 6.20 -4.59
N LEU A 76 12.28 7.41 -4.94
CA LEU A 76 12.22 8.55 -4.01
C LEU A 76 10.77 8.98 -3.70
N ARG A 77 9.85 8.82 -4.64
CA ARG A 77 8.41 9.02 -4.40
C ARG A 77 7.85 7.95 -3.47
N ARG A 78 8.28 6.69 -3.63
CA ARG A 78 7.92 5.56 -2.77
C ARG A 78 8.46 5.76 -1.36
N ASP A 79 9.73 6.13 -1.18
CA ASP A 79 10.33 6.40 0.14
C ASP A 79 9.60 7.52 0.88
N ARG A 80 9.24 8.60 0.17
CA ARG A 80 8.46 9.70 0.75
C ARG A 80 7.03 9.27 1.11
N LEU A 81 6.41 8.41 0.30
CA LEU A 81 5.09 7.85 0.62
C LEU A 81 5.19 6.91 1.82
N ASP A 82 6.20 6.04 1.88
CA ASP A 82 6.44 5.12 3.00
C ASP A 82 6.54 5.87 4.33
N ALA A 83 7.26 7.00 4.35
CA ALA A 83 7.38 7.85 5.54
C ALA A 83 6.04 8.40 6.04
N VAL A 84 5.11 8.71 5.12
CA VAL A 84 3.78 9.24 5.43
C VAL A 84 2.77 8.12 5.71
N ILE A 85 2.97 6.96 5.12
CA ILE A 85 2.14 5.77 5.29
C ILE A 85 2.36 5.12 6.67
N HIS A 86 3.56 5.26 7.26
CA HIS A 86 3.82 4.69 8.58
C HIS A 86 2.88 5.23 9.68
N PRO A 87 2.68 6.56 9.85
CA PRO A 87 1.66 7.09 10.75
C PRO A 87 0.25 6.58 10.41
N LEU A 88 -0.08 6.47 9.12
CA LEU A 88 -1.39 6.00 8.68
C LEU A 88 -1.69 4.57 9.13
N ARG A 89 -0.68 3.69 9.17
CA ARG A 89 -0.82 2.32 9.68
C ARG A 89 -1.21 2.29 11.15
N ALA A 90 -0.57 3.12 11.96
CA ALA A 90 -0.87 3.19 13.40
C ALA A 90 -2.31 3.63 13.65
N SER A 91 -2.80 4.63 12.91
CA SER A 91 -4.22 5.06 13.00
C SER A 91 -5.19 3.97 12.51
N MET A 92 -4.81 3.21 11.48
CA MET A 92 -5.63 2.11 10.95
C MET A 92 -5.71 0.91 11.92
N GLU A 93 -4.67 0.64 12.71
CA GLU A 93 -4.67 -0.42 13.72
C GLU A 93 -5.59 -0.10 14.91
N ASN A 94 -5.77 1.18 15.24
CA ASN A 94 -6.51 1.65 16.42
C ASN A 94 -7.90 2.22 16.08
N TRP A 95 -8.51 1.78 14.98
CA TRP A 95 -9.70 2.42 14.42
C TRP A 95 -10.98 2.28 15.26
N ASP A 96 -11.03 1.35 16.20
CA ASP A 96 -12.20 1.07 17.06
C ASP A 96 -11.89 1.17 18.57
N ILE A 97 -10.67 1.60 18.92
CA ILE A 97 -10.19 1.62 20.30
C ILE A 97 -10.34 3.04 20.88
N PRO A 98 -10.97 3.18 22.07
CA PRO A 98 -10.88 4.39 22.84
C PRO A 98 -9.44 4.63 23.31
N LEU A 99 -8.68 5.45 22.60
CA LEU A 99 -7.38 5.90 23.09
C LEU A 99 -7.64 6.84 24.28
N GLY A 100 -6.72 6.90 25.25
CA GLY A 100 -6.86 7.73 26.45
C GLY A 100 -6.82 9.23 26.13
N TRP A 101 -7.82 9.74 25.41
CA TRP A 101 -7.86 11.10 24.92
C TRP A 101 -8.16 12.07 26.06
N GLU A 102 -7.22 12.96 26.34
CA GLU A 102 -7.39 14.02 27.36
C GLU A 102 -8.13 15.24 26.80
N VAL A 103 -8.08 15.46 25.48
CA VAL A 103 -8.65 16.63 24.80
C VAL A 103 -9.84 16.19 23.94
N PRO A 104 -11.04 16.77 24.13
CA PRO A 104 -12.22 16.41 23.35
C PRO A 104 -12.03 16.72 21.85
N PRO A 105 -12.70 15.97 20.95
CA PRO A 105 -12.57 16.20 19.52
C PRO A 105 -13.17 17.54 19.12
N ARG A 106 -12.73 18.09 17.98
CA ARG A 106 -13.33 19.31 17.44
C ARG A 106 -14.81 19.07 17.08
N PRO A 107 -15.63 20.12 17.00
CA PRO A 107 -16.99 20.02 16.51
C PRO A 107 -17.07 19.26 15.17
N VAL A 108 -18.06 18.37 15.06
CA VAL A 108 -18.23 17.47 13.89
C VAL A 108 -18.29 18.24 12.56
N ALA A 109 -18.80 19.48 12.58
CA ALA A 109 -18.80 20.35 11.40
C ALA A 109 -17.39 20.60 10.83
N LEU A 110 -16.39 20.82 11.68
CA LEU A 110 -15.01 21.06 11.25
C LEU A 110 -14.36 19.78 10.72
N ILE A 111 -14.60 18.65 11.40
CA ILE A 111 -14.16 17.33 10.93
C ILE A 111 -14.71 17.05 9.52
N ARG A 112 -15.99 17.37 9.28
CA ARG A 112 -16.64 17.20 7.98
C ARG A 112 -16.01 18.07 6.89
N ASP A 113 -15.63 19.30 7.22
CA ASP A 113 -14.98 20.19 6.25
C ASP A 113 -13.58 19.68 5.88
N ASP A 114 -12.81 19.17 6.85
CA ASP A 114 -11.52 18.55 6.58
C ASP A 114 -11.66 17.26 5.74
N VAL A 115 -12.71 16.45 5.98
CA VAL A 115 -13.04 15.29 5.13
C VAL A 115 -13.34 15.72 3.70
N ARG A 116 -14.07 16.84 3.50
CA ARG A 116 -14.37 17.35 2.15
C ARG A 116 -13.09 17.76 1.42
N GLU A 117 -12.13 18.33 2.12
CA GLU A 117 -10.84 18.71 1.58
C GLU A 117 -10.03 17.48 1.16
N VAL A 118 -9.91 16.46 2.03
CA VAL A 118 -9.26 15.19 1.69
C VAL A 118 -9.93 14.51 0.48
N LEU A 119 -11.25 14.59 0.36
CA LEU A 119 -11.97 14.10 -0.82
C LEU A 119 -11.69 14.93 -2.07
N ALA A 120 -11.42 16.23 -1.95
CA ALA A 120 -11.01 17.08 -3.07
C ALA A 120 -9.59 16.72 -3.54
N GLN A 121 -8.65 16.57 -2.61
CA GLN A 121 -7.29 16.08 -2.88
C GLN A 121 -7.33 14.73 -3.62
N ARG A 122 -8.19 13.80 -3.18
CA ARG A 122 -8.42 12.52 -3.88
C ARG A 122 -8.88 12.71 -5.33
N ARG A 123 -9.85 13.60 -5.56
CA ARG A 123 -10.39 13.88 -6.91
C ARG A 123 -9.34 14.50 -7.82
N GLN A 124 -8.42 15.28 -7.27
CA GLN A 124 -7.32 15.93 -7.99
C GLN A 124 -6.07 15.05 -8.11
N ALA A 125 -6.12 13.80 -7.60
CA ALA A 125 -5.00 12.87 -7.53
C ALA A 125 -3.78 13.38 -6.74
N GLU A 126 -4.02 14.27 -5.78
CA GLU A 126 -3.01 14.80 -4.87
C GLU A 126 -2.81 13.85 -3.68
N TYR A 127 -2.16 12.72 -3.93
CA TYR A 127 -2.04 11.64 -2.94
C TYR A 127 -1.11 11.94 -1.77
N MET A 128 -0.11 12.83 -1.95
CA MET A 128 0.84 13.19 -0.89
C MET A 128 0.20 14.04 0.22
N PRO A 129 -0.45 15.18 -0.09
CA PRO A 129 -1.23 15.92 0.90
C PRO A 129 -2.28 15.03 1.58
N MET A 130 -2.99 14.24 0.78
CA MET A 130 -4.00 13.31 1.29
C MET A 130 -3.42 12.30 2.28
N ALA A 131 -2.32 11.62 1.95
CA ALA A 131 -1.68 10.67 2.85
C ALA A 131 -1.19 11.32 4.15
N ARG A 132 -0.77 12.59 4.11
CA ARG A 132 -0.30 13.34 5.28
C ARG A 132 -1.43 13.72 6.22
N ASP A 133 -2.58 14.11 5.67
CA ASP A 133 -3.68 14.66 6.45
C ASP A 133 -4.59 13.54 7.03
N LEU A 134 -4.62 12.36 6.38
CA LEU A 134 -5.45 11.22 6.77
C LEU A 134 -5.26 10.70 8.20
N PRO A 135 -4.04 10.50 8.75
CA PRO A 135 -3.86 9.87 10.07
C PRO A 135 -4.56 10.65 11.19
N ALA A 136 -4.31 11.96 11.28
CA ALA A 136 -4.92 12.82 12.29
C ALA A 136 -6.46 12.85 12.16
N LEU A 137 -6.96 12.86 10.92
CA LEU A 137 -8.40 12.85 10.66
C LEU A 137 -9.07 11.53 11.05
N ILE A 138 -8.39 10.39 10.88
CA ILE A 138 -8.85 9.08 11.37
C ILE A 138 -8.97 9.12 12.90
N ASP A 139 -7.90 9.48 13.59
CA ASP A 139 -7.86 9.47 15.07
C ASP A 139 -8.97 10.38 15.66
N GLU A 140 -9.19 11.54 15.04
CA GLU A 140 -10.23 12.47 15.48
C GLU A 140 -11.64 11.97 15.16
N CYS A 141 -11.87 11.35 14.00
CA CYS A 141 -13.14 10.70 13.69
C CYS A 141 -13.43 9.57 14.68
N VAL A 142 -12.44 8.75 15.02
CA VAL A 142 -12.59 7.65 16.00
C VAL A 142 -12.94 8.21 17.37
N HIS A 143 -12.24 9.25 17.83
CA HIS A 143 -12.59 9.93 19.08
C HIS A 143 -14.02 10.49 19.06
N ALA A 144 -14.42 11.15 17.97
CA ALA A 144 -15.75 11.71 17.82
C ALA A 144 -16.85 10.63 17.77
N VAL A 145 -16.59 9.42 17.24
CA VAL A 145 -17.55 8.31 17.26
C VAL A 145 -17.89 7.87 18.69
N HIS A 146 -16.91 7.89 19.59
CA HIS A 146 -17.08 7.44 20.98
C HIS A 146 -17.71 8.50 21.89
N THR A 147 -17.61 9.78 21.53
CA THR A 147 -18.09 10.91 22.34
C THR A 147 -19.41 11.50 21.84
N ALA A 148 -19.63 11.57 20.53
CA ALA A 148 -20.84 12.12 19.93
C ALA A 148 -22.08 11.22 20.16
N ARG A 149 -23.26 11.83 20.09
CA ARG A 149 -24.56 11.14 20.26
C ARG A 149 -25.55 11.56 19.20
N GLY A 150 -26.48 10.66 18.87
CA GLY A 150 -27.58 10.95 17.95
C GLY A 150 -27.11 11.25 16.53
N GLU A 151 -27.57 12.36 15.96
CA GLU A 151 -27.29 12.75 14.58
C GLU A 151 -25.80 13.07 14.34
N GLU A 152 -25.12 13.66 15.33
CA GLU A 152 -23.68 13.93 15.23
C GLU A 152 -22.88 12.63 15.11
N GLN A 153 -23.25 11.59 15.87
CA GLN A 153 -22.59 10.29 15.80
C GLN A 153 -22.76 9.64 14.42
N ARG A 154 -23.95 9.76 13.82
CA ARG A 154 -24.20 9.31 12.44
C ARG A 154 -23.29 10.04 11.45
N GLN A 155 -23.18 11.35 11.56
CA GLN A 155 -22.34 12.16 10.67
C GLN A 155 -20.86 11.80 10.77
N VAL A 156 -20.37 11.51 11.98
CA VAL A 156 -18.97 11.06 12.17
C VAL A 156 -18.75 9.67 11.57
N HIS A 157 -19.70 8.74 11.70
CA HIS A 157 -19.60 7.44 11.03
C HIS A 157 -19.54 7.58 9.50
N GLU A 158 -20.33 8.50 8.92
CA GLU A 158 -20.24 8.82 7.50
C GLU A 158 -18.84 9.37 7.14
N CYS A 159 -18.28 10.26 7.95
CA CYS A 159 -16.92 10.77 7.79
C CYS A 159 -15.87 9.67 7.79
N LEU A 160 -15.93 8.77 8.78
CA LEU A 160 -15.01 7.65 8.92
C LEU A 160 -15.05 6.73 7.68
N ALA A 161 -16.25 6.46 7.14
CA ALA A 161 -16.40 5.68 5.92
C ALA A 161 -15.76 6.34 4.69
N TRP A 162 -15.85 7.68 4.56
CA TRP A 162 -15.21 8.42 3.49
C TRP A 162 -13.68 8.39 3.61
N VAL A 163 -13.17 8.59 4.82
CA VAL A 163 -11.73 8.57 5.12
C VAL A 163 -11.14 7.19 4.80
N PHE A 164 -11.77 6.09 5.22
CA PHE A 164 -11.31 4.74 4.86
C PHE A 164 -11.30 4.49 3.36
N ARG A 165 -12.22 5.10 2.60
CA ARG A 165 -12.19 4.98 1.14
C ARG A 165 -11.01 5.70 0.51
N CYS A 166 -10.55 6.79 1.11
CA CYS A 166 -9.30 7.46 0.72
C CYS A 166 -8.08 6.60 1.04
N VAL A 167 -8.04 5.99 2.24
CA VAL A 167 -6.99 5.02 2.61
C VAL A 167 -6.93 3.86 1.62
N PHE A 168 -8.07 3.26 1.29
CA PHE A 168 -8.13 2.18 0.29
C PHE A 168 -7.59 2.61 -1.09
N THR A 169 -7.83 3.87 -1.48
CA THR A 169 -7.31 4.41 -2.74
C THR A 169 -5.79 4.51 -2.73
N LEU A 170 -5.18 4.91 -1.61
CA LEU A 170 -3.72 4.90 -1.44
C LEU A 170 -3.17 3.48 -1.45
N ALA A 171 -3.80 2.57 -0.71
CA ALA A 171 -3.42 1.17 -0.63
C ALA A 171 -3.37 0.53 -2.02
N TRP A 172 -4.43 0.75 -2.82
CA TRP A 172 -4.55 0.20 -4.17
C TRP A 172 -3.54 0.82 -5.15
N ASN A 173 -3.39 2.15 -5.15
CA ASN A 173 -2.56 2.83 -6.15
C ASN A 173 -1.05 2.65 -5.92
N PHE A 174 -0.62 2.42 -4.68
CA PHE A 174 0.81 2.34 -4.33
C PHE A 174 1.27 0.95 -3.89
N GLY A 175 0.35 -0.01 -3.78
CA GLY A 175 0.66 -1.41 -3.47
C GLY A 175 0.82 -1.72 -1.98
N TYR A 176 0.28 -0.88 -1.09
CA TYR A 176 0.24 -1.14 0.35
C TYR A 176 -0.93 -2.08 0.70
N ALA A 177 -0.76 -3.36 0.39
CA ALA A 177 -1.81 -4.38 0.55
C ALA A 177 -2.34 -4.53 1.99
N ASP A 178 -1.49 -4.21 2.95
CA ASP A 178 -1.75 -4.20 4.39
C ASP A 178 -2.60 -3.03 4.87
N LEU A 179 -2.57 -1.88 4.19
CA LEU A 179 -3.54 -0.80 4.44
C LEU A 179 -4.94 -1.11 3.89
N GLY A 180 -5.00 -1.98 2.86
CA GLY A 180 -6.24 -2.35 2.18
C GLY A 180 -7.06 -3.40 2.94
N SER A 181 -6.49 -4.07 3.93
CA SER A 181 -7.21 -5.01 4.78
C SER A 181 -8.01 -4.29 5.87
N SER A 182 -8.96 -3.43 5.47
CA SER A 182 -10.04 -3.09 6.38
C SER A 182 -10.95 -4.33 6.50
N PRO A 183 -11.32 -4.79 7.72
CA PRO A 183 -12.20 -5.95 7.86
C PRO A 183 -13.61 -5.70 7.28
N SER A 184 -13.99 -4.44 7.05
CA SER A 184 -15.29 -4.06 6.47
C SER A 184 -15.39 -4.24 4.95
N THR A 185 -14.25 -4.33 4.24
CA THR A 185 -14.21 -4.54 2.79
C THR A 185 -13.44 -5.81 2.43
N ALA A 186 -13.82 -6.93 3.05
CA ALA A 186 -13.56 -8.23 2.47
C ALA A 186 -14.47 -8.44 1.24
N SER A 187 -14.25 -7.66 0.18
CA SER A 187 -14.65 -8.04 -1.17
C SER A 187 -13.46 -8.81 -1.77
N PRO A 188 -13.68 -10.01 -2.32
CA PRO A 188 -12.60 -10.92 -2.65
C PRO A 188 -11.74 -10.29 -3.74
N GLY A 189 -10.43 -10.20 -3.52
CA GLY A 189 -9.49 -10.10 -4.63
C GLY A 189 -9.76 -11.21 -5.66
N PRO A 190 -9.19 -11.14 -6.88
CA PRO A 190 -9.33 -12.21 -7.86
C PRO A 190 -9.03 -13.51 -7.15
N ARG A 191 -10.06 -14.36 -7.01
CA ARG A 191 -9.93 -15.61 -6.29
C ARG A 191 -8.74 -16.31 -6.93
N PRO A 192 -7.69 -16.70 -6.17
CA PRO A 192 -6.75 -17.65 -6.73
C PRO A 192 -7.61 -18.82 -7.20
N GLU A 193 -7.54 -19.11 -8.49
CA GLU A 193 -8.25 -20.21 -9.11
C GLU A 193 -8.05 -21.42 -8.20
N PRO A 194 -9.12 -22.06 -7.72
CA PRO A 194 -8.99 -23.10 -6.73
C PRO A 194 -8.22 -24.24 -7.38
N ARG A 195 -6.91 -24.29 -7.13
CA ARG A 195 -6.15 -25.53 -7.18
C ARG A 195 -6.84 -26.44 -6.17
N SER A 196 -7.75 -27.24 -6.72
CA SER A 196 -8.38 -28.42 -6.15
C SER A 196 -7.94 -28.70 -4.71
N ARG A 197 -8.54 -28.01 -3.74
CA ARG A 197 -8.53 -28.49 -2.36
C ARG A 197 -9.49 -29.66 -2.34
N ALA A 198 -8.92 -30.85 -2.34
CA ALA A 198 -9.63 -32.08 -2.07
C ALA A 198 -10.42 -31.95 -0.75
N CYS A 199 -11.63 -32.49 -0.74
CA CYS A 199 -12.48 -32.55 0.44
C CYS A 199 -11.85 -33.48 1.50
N PRO A 200 -11.70 -33.07 2.77
CA PRO A 200 -11.01 -33.84 3.80
C PRO A 200 -11.91 -34.87 4.51
N PRO A 201 -12.71 -35.67 3.77
CA PRO A 201 -12.83 -37.07 4.19
C PRO A 201 -12.88 -38.10 3.05
N CYS A 202 -12.62 -37.73 1.79
CA CYS A 202 -12.63 -38.68 0.66
C CYS A 202 -11.28 -38.72 -0.08
N THR A 203 -10.22 -39.07 0.63
CA THR A 203 -8.98 -39.54 -0.02
C THR A 203 -9.16 -41.01 -0.40
N ALA A 204 -9.82 -41.25 -1.53
CA ALA A 204 -9.56 -42.34 -2.48
C ALA A 204 -10.76 -42.47 -3.43
N THR A 205 -10.48 -42.46 -4.73
CA THR A 205 -11.37 -42.99 -5.76
C THR A 205 -12.54 -42.10 -6.20
N CYS A 206 -12.26 -40.95 -6.84
CA CYS A 206 -13.17 -40.39 -7.87
C CYS A 206 -12.48 -39.26 -8.67
N ALA A 207 -11.43 -39.60 -9.42
CA ALA A 207 -10.66 -38.63 -10.21
C ALA A 207 -11.20 -38.36 -11.62
N ARG A 208 -12.44 -38.75 -11.97
CA ARG A 208 -12.97 -38.56 -13.34
C ARG A 208 -14.48 -38.32 -13.37
N ARG A 209 -14.96 -37.05 -13.34
CA ARG A 209 -16.19 -36.45 -13.97
C ARG A 209 -16.73 -35.19 -13.22
N PRO A 210 -17.57 -34.32 -13.86
CA PRO A 210 -17.57 -32.85 -13.75
C PRO A 210 -18.30 -32.28 -12.50
N PRO A 211 -18.24 -30.96 -12.22
CA PRO A 211 -18.42 -30.43 -10.86
C PRO A 211 -19.89 -30.40 -10.38
N CYS A 212 -20.06 -30.70 -9.10
CA CYS A 212 -21.33 -30.66 -8.37
C CYS A 212 -22.01 -29.27 -8.46
N ARG A 213 -23.30 -29.22 -8.82
CA ARG A 213 -24.13 -28.01 -8.72
C ARG A 213 -24.78 -27.91 -7.34
N ARG A 214 -24.84 -26.69 -6.80
CA ARG A 214 -25.43 -26.36 -5.49
C ARG A 214 -26.95 -26.23 -5.62
N ALA A 215 -27.73 -26.88 -4.75
CA ALA A 215 -29.18 -26.69 -4.64
C ALA A 215 -29.54 -26.41 -3.17
N GLY A 216 -29.73 -25.12 -2.82
CA GLY A 216 -30.12 -24.71 -1.47
C GLY A 216 -29.04 -24.91 -0.39
N THR A 217 -29.47 -25.28 0.82
CA THR A 217 -28.62 -25.39 2.02
C THR A 217 -27.97 -26.77 2.23
N THR A 218 -28.12 -27.70 1.29
CA THR A 218 -27.51 -29.04 1.36
C THR A 218 -26.73 -29.36 0.09
N TRP A 219 -25.58 -30.03 0.27
CA TRP A 219 -24.83 -30.64 -0.83
C TRP A 219 -25.32 -32.08 -1.01
N ALA A 220 -25.83 -32.41 -2.19
CA ALA A 220 -26.21 -33.78 -2.55
C ALA A 220 -25.29 -34.29 -3.68
N CYS A 221 -24.72 -35.48 -3.49
CA CYS A 221 -24.00 -36.19 -4.54
C CYS A 221 -25.03 -36.88 -5.45
N ALA A 222 -25.03 -36.58 -6.75
CA ALA A 222 -26.09 -36.99 -7.68
C ALA A 222 -26.18 -38.52 -7.96
N SER A 223 -25.37 -39.35 -7.32
CA SER A 223 -25.36 -40.81 -7.56
C SER A 223 -25.21 -41.68 -6.32
N SER A 224 -25.55 -41.18 -5.12
CA SER A 224 -25.48 -42.00 -3.90
C SER A 224 -26.58 -41.64 -2.91
N THR A 225 -27.42 -42.61 -2.56
CA THR A 225 -28.54 -42.52 -1.60
C THR A 225 -28.12 -42.36 -0.13
N ARG A 226 -26.86 -42.03 0.17
CA ARG A 226 -26.41 -41.77 1.54
C ARG A 226 -26.46 -40.28 1.89
N ARG A 227 -27.41 -39.92 2.75
CA ARG A 227 -27.48 -38.63 3.46
C ARG A 227 -26.28 -38.52 4.41
N CYS A 228 -25.42 -37.53 4.23
CA CYS A 228 -24.47 -37.13 5.26
C CYS A 228 -25.18 -36.25 6.30
N ALA A 229 -25.04 -36.64 7.55
CA ALA A 229 -25.75 -36.10 8.70
C ALA A 229 -25.43 -34.62 8.99
N THR A 230 -26.44 -33.93 9.52
CA THR A 230 -26.44 -32.55 10.00
C THR A 230 -25.37 -32.30 11.06
N TRP A 231 -24.47 -31.34 10.82
CA TRP A 231 -23.61 -30.79 11.87
C TRP A 231 -24.30 -29.57 12.49
N THR A 232 -24.85 -29.73 13.69
CA THR A 232 -25.24 -28.63 14.58
C THR A 232 -24.24 -28.61 15.73
N GLY A 233 -23.51 -27.50 15.89
CA GLY A 233 -22.35 -27.42 16.80
C GLY A 233 -22.34 -26.14 17.62
N ARG A 234 -23.25 -26.06 18.59
CA ARG A 234 -23.29 -25.08 19.69
C ARG A 234 -22.09 -25.30 20.61
N SER A 235 -21.29 -24.27 20.87
CA SER A 235 -20.20 -24.30 21.86
C SER A 235 -20.74 -24.21 23.29
N ARG A 236 -20.52 -25.23 24.11
CA ARG A 236 -20.53 -25.16 25.59
C ARG A 236 -19.30 -25.90 26.12
N GLY A 237 -18.59 -25.25 27.04
CA GLY A 237 -17.33 -25.72 27.60
C GLY A 237 -17.44 -26.75 28.74
N ALA A 238 -16.28 -27.31 29.09
CA ALA A 238 -15.84 -27.90 30.36
C ALA A 238 -14.42 -28.46 30.04
N GLY A 239 -13.32 -28.14 30.72
CA GLY A 239 -13.13 -28.23 32.16
C GLY A 239 -12.82 -29.68 32.56
N ARG A 240 -11.55 -30.03 32.77
CA ARG A 240 -11.04 -31.17 33.56
C ARG A 240 -9.65 -30.77 34.06
N ALA A 241 -9.48 -30.62 35.38
CA ALA A 241 -9.15 -31.66 36.37
C ALA A 241 -7.64 -31.93 36.39
#